data_AF-A0A078L129-F1
#
_entry.id   AF-A0A078L129-F1
#
_cell.length_a   1.000
_cell.length_b   1.000
_cell.length_c   1.000
_cell.angle_alpha   90.00
_cell.angle_beta   90.00
_cell.angle_gamma   90.00
#
_symmetry.space_group_name_H-M   'P 1'
#
loop_
_entity.id
_entity.type
_entity.pdbx_description
1 polymer ?
#
loop_
_entity_poly.entity_id
_entity_poly.type
_entity_poly.pdbx_seq_one_letter_code
_entity_poly.pdbx_strand_id
1 'polypeptide(L)'
;MVDIQSPSFAEAISALVAQAKSDENIKKLLLSEPEKFLAQHGLVLSDYEIIVGEKADYGLFFALNPKKMKISSDNTKTDDSFDPQRDLNFLDCLHY
;
A
#
# COMPACT_ATOMS: atom_id res chain seq x y z
N MET A 1 1.24 14.57 -1.65
CA MET A 1 1.83 13.24 -1.42
C MET A 1 0.86 12.49 -0.53
N VAL A 2 0.34 11.34 -0.97
CA VAL A 2 -0.73 10.62 -0.25
C VAL A 2 -0.08 9.71 0.79
N ASP A 3 -0.48 9.85 2.05
CA ASP A 3 -0.06 8.93 3.11
C ASP A 3 -0.87 7.64 3.01
N ILE A 4 -0.24 6.58 2.52
CA ILE A 4 -0.87 5.26 2.33
C ILE A 4 -1.17 4.55 3.66
N GLN A 5 -0.57 4.98 4.77
CA GLN A 5 -0.84 4.46 6.11
C GLN A 5 -1.97 5.23 6.80
N SER A 6 -2.46 6.30 6.18
CA SER A 6 -3.55 7.09 6.74
C SER A 6 -4.88 6.31 6.69
N PRO A 7 -5.72 6.42 7.74
CA PRO A 7 -7.04 5.82 7.75
C PRO A 7 -7.94 6.37 6.64
N SER A 8 -7.76 7.63 6.26
CA SER A 8 -8.48 8.28 5.14
C SER A 8 -8.19 7.61 3.79
N PHE A 9 -6.97 7.13 3.57
CA PHE A 9 -6.63 6.41 2.34
C PHE A 9 -7.33 5.05 2.28
N ALA A 10 -7.28 4.30 3.38
CA ALA A 10 -7.95 3.00 3.48
C ALA A 10 -9.47 3.12 3.27
N GLU A 11 -10.09 4.17 3.82
CA GLU A 11 -11.51 4.46 3.63
C GLU A 11 -11.83 4.79 2.16
N ALA A 12 -11.03 5.65 1.52
CA ALA A 12 -11.22 6.00 0.10
C ALA A 12 -11.10 4.79 -0.82
N ILE A 13 -10.09 3.93 -0.63
CA ILE A 13 -9.93 2.69 -1.40
C ILE A 13 -11.09 1.73 -1.13
N SER A 14 -11.52 1.59 0.13
CA SER A 14 -12.63 0.71 0.49
C SER A 14 -13.94 1.16 -0.16
N ALA A 15 -14.20 2.47 -0.19
CA ALA A 15 -15.35 3.06 -0.88
C ALA A 15 -15.29 2.82 -2.40
N LEU A 16 -14.12 2.96 -3.01
CA LEU A 16 -13.92 2.70 -4.44
C LEU A 16 -14.10 1.22 -4.79
N VAL A 17 -13.58 0.32 -3.97
CA VAL A 17 -13.77 -1.14 -4.12
C VAL A 17 -15.25 -1.52 -3.95
N ALA A 18 -15.96 -0.90 -3.01
CA ALA A 18 -17.40 -1.12 -2.84
C ALA A 18 -18.18 -0.64 -4.07
N GLN A 19 -17.85 0.53 -4.63
CA GLN A 19 -18.46 1.01 -5.88
C GLN A 19 -18.16 0.09 -7.06
N ALA A 20 -16.93 -0.42 -7.18
CA ALA A 20 -16.55 -1.37 -8.22
C ALA A 20 -17.27 -2.73 -8.07
N LYS A 21 -17.72 -3.11 -6.87
CA LYS A 21 -18.58 -4.29 -6.69
C LYS A 21 -20.00 -4.07 -7.21
N SER A 22 -20.53 -2.85 -7.10
CA SER A 22 -21.87 -2.51 -7.58
C SER A 22 -21.94 -2.16 -9.07
N ASP A 23 -20.84 -1.71 -9.67
CA ASP A 23 -20.78 -1.25 -11.06
C ASP A 23 -19.67 -1.97 -11.85
N GLU A 24 -20.07 -2.81 -12.80
CA GLU A 24 -19.14 -3.55 -13.67
C GLU A 24 -18.28 -2.64 -14.56
N ASN A 25 -18.76 -1.46 -14.94
CA ASN A 25 -17.99 -0.55 -15.79
C ASN A 25 -16.82 0.06 -14.99
N ILE A 26 -17.08 0.46 -13.74
CA ILE A 26 -16.06 0.95 -12.82
C ILE A 26 -15.03 -0.15 -12.55
N LYS A 27 -15.50 -1.38 -12.33
CA LYS A 27 -14.63 -2.54 -12.14
C LYS A 27 -13.71 -2.80 -13.33
N LYS A 28 -14.23 -2.73 -14.55
CA LYS A 28 -13.41 -2.87 -15.78
C LYS A 28 -12.36 -1.78 -15.88
N LEU A 29 -12.73 -0.53 -15.59
CA LEU A 29 -11.80 0.61 -15.57
C LEU A 29 -10.69 0.44 -14.52
N LEU A 30 -11.05 0.00 -13.31
CA LEU A 30 -10.11 -0.26 -12.22
C LEU A 30 -9.14 -1.39 -12.58
N LEU A 31 -9.61 -2.44 -13.28
CA LEU A 31 -8.77 -3.55 -13.73
C LEU A 31 -7.88 -3.19 -14.94
N SER A 32 -8.37 -2.34 -15.85
CA SER A 32 -7.63 -1.97 -17.05
C SER A 32 -6.59 -0.88 -16.81
N GLU A 33 -6.94 0.15 -16.03
CA GLU A 33 -6.11 1.34 -15.84
C GLU A 33 -6.17 1.86 -14.38
N PRO A 34 -5.70 1.08 -13.40
CA PRO A 34 -5.84 1.40 -11.98
C PRO A 34 -5.16 2.72 -11.58
N GLU A 35 -3.99 3.03 -12.16
CA GLU A 35 -3.26 4.27 -11.85
C GLU A 35 -4.04 5.52 -12.28
N LYS A 36 -4.65 5.51 -13.47
CA LYS A 36 -5.43 6.64 -13.97
C LYS A 36 -6.74 6.80 -13.21
N PHE A 37 -7.39 5.68 -12.90
CA PHE A 37 -8.62 5.69 -12.13
C PHE A 37 -8.40 6.31 -10.74
N LEU A 38 -7.36 5.87 -10.02
CA LEU A 38 -7.04 6.44 -8.72
C LEU A 38 -6.63 7.93 -8.81
N ALA A 39 -5.90 8.31 -9.86
CA ALA A 39 -5.55 9.71 -10.09
C ALA A 39 -6.79 10.60 -10.31
N GLN A 40 -7.84 10.11 -10.97
CA GLN A 40 -9.12 10.83 -11.13
C GLN A 40 -9.83 11.07 -9.78
N HIS A 41 -9.61 10.17 -8.81
CA HIS A 41 -10.10 10.30 -7.44
C HIS A 41 -9.12 11.03 -6.50
N GLY A 42 -8.09 11.69 -7.04
CA GLY A 42 -7.10 12.45 -6.26
C GLY A 42 -6.07 11.59 -5.52
N LEU A 43 -6.06 10.28 -5.77
CA LEU A 43 -5.14 9.32 -5.17
C LEU A 43 -3.95 9.09 -6.10
N VAL A 44 -2.98 10.02 -6.05
CA VAL A 44 -1.75 9.92 -6.84
C VAL A 44 -0.67 9.21 -6.03
N LEU A 45 -0.32 8.00 -6.46
CA LEU A 45 0.72 7.16 -5.85
C LEU A 45 1.92 7.07 -6.79
N SER A 46 2.92 7.93 -6.57
CA SER A 46 4.11 8.01 -7.44
C SER A 46 5.14 6.90 -7.14
N ASP A 47 5.25 6.50 -5.87
CA ASP A 47 6.27 5.55 -5.38
C ASP A 47 5.77 4.10 -5.34
N TYR A 48 4.52 3.87 -5.73
CA TYR A 48 3.88 2.54 -5.70
C TYR A 48 3.36 2.14 -7.08
N GLU A 49 3.44 0.86 -7.35
CA GLU A 49 2.76 0.17 -8.43
C GLU A 49 1.45 -0.38 -7.87
N ILE A 50 0.34 0.01 -8.49
CA ILE A 50 -0.98 -0.42 -8.08
C ILE A 50 -1.33 -1.71 -8.83
N ILE A 51 -1.56 -2.77 -8.08
CA ILE A 51 -1.96 -4.08 -8.61
C ILE A 51 -3.42 -4.30 -8.22
N VAL A 52 -4.30 -4.35 -9.22
CA VAL A 52 -5.71 -4.69 -9.04
C VAL A 52 -5.99 -5.95 -9.83
N GLY A 53 -6.67 -6.91 -9.21
CA GLY A 53 -7.10 -8.12 -9.91
C GLY A 53 -8.37 -8.69 -9.31
N GLU A 54 -8.90 -9.71 -9.98
CA GLU A 54 -10.04 -10.46 -9.50
C GLU A 54 -9.71 -11.96 -9.50
N LYS A 55 -10.01 -12.63 -8.40
CA LYS A 55 -9.95 -14.09 -8.30
C LYS A 55 -11.29 -14.65 -7.84
N ALA A 56 -11.66 -15.81 -8.38
CA ALA A 56 -12.90 -16.50 -8.02
C ALA A 56 -13.03 -16.78 -6.52
N ASP A 57 -11.91 -17.08 -5.84
CA ASP A 57 -11.91 -17.47 -4.43
C ASP A 57 -11.99 -16.30 -3.43
N TYR A 58 -11.58 -15.08 -3.83
CA TYR A 58 -11.43 -13.94 -2.91
C TYR A 58 -12.08 -12.64 -3.43
N GLY A 59 -12.59 -12.64 -4.66
CA GLY A 59 -13.15 -11.48 -5.33
C GLY A 59 -12.10 -10.48 -5.83
N LEU A 60 -12.49 -9.21 -5.88
CA LEU A 60 -11.64 -8.09 -6.28
C LEU A 60 -10.61 -7.81 -5.18
N PHE A 61 -9.33 -7.84 -5.52
CA PHE A 61 -8.23 -7.48 -4.63
C PHE A 61 -7.52 -6.23 -5.12
N PHE A 62 -7.02 -5.46 -4.16
CA PHE A 62 -6.24 -4.25 -4.36
C PHE A 62 -4.95 -4.37 -3.56
N ALA A 63 -3.81 -4.23 -4.23
CA ALA A 63 -2.49 -4.30 -3.62
C ALA A 63 -1.61 -3.15 -4.11
N LEU A 64 -0.77 -2.65 -3.21
CA LEU A 64 0.26 -1.67 -3.53
C LEU A 64 1.61 -2.36 -3.41
N ASN A 65 2.38 -2.33 -4.49
CA ASN A 65 3.74 -2.83 -4.51
C ASN A 65 4.68 -1.61 -4.56
N PRO A 66 5.62 -1.41 -3.61
CA PRO A 66 6.56 -0.33 -3.73
C PRO A 66 7.34 -0.47 -5.04
N LYS A 67 7.27 0.54 -5.92
CA LYS A 67 8.17 0.62 -7.08
C LYS A 67 9.55 0.68 -6.46
N LYS A 68 10.39 -0.35 -6.68
CA LYS A 68 11.74 -0.41 -6.13
C LYS A 68 12.41 0.94 -6.40
N MET A 69 12.44 1.81 -5.38
CA MET A 69 13.31 2.95 -5.37
C MET A 69 14.68 2.31 -5.52
N LYS A 70 15.39 2.66 -6.58
CA LYS A 70 16.85 2.53 -6.52
C LYS A 70 17.22 3.31 -5.27
N ILE A 71 17.54 2.60 -4.21
CA ILE A 71 18.29 3.14 -3.08
C ILE A 71 19.54 3.66 -3.78
N SER A 72 19.59 4.96 -4.06
CA SER A 72 20.88 5.60 -4.23
C SER A 72 21.50 5.47 -2.86
N SER A 73 22.40 4.50 -2.74
CA SER A 73 23.33 4.41 -1.64
C SER A 73 24.17 5.69 -1.70
N ASP A 74 23.66 6.77 -1.13
CA ASP A 74 24.46 7.95 -0.88
C ASP A 74 24.74 8.03 0.62
N ASN A 75 26.02 7.83 0.91
CA ASN A 75 26.64 7.89 2.20
C ASN A 75 26.18 9.11 3.00
N THR A 76 25.48 8.88 4.11
CA THR A 76 25.64 9.74 5.28
C THR A 76 26.10 8.87 6.45
N LYS A 77 27.38 9.07 6.78
CA LYS A 77 28.06 8.51 7.95
C LYS A 77 27.30 8.88 9.21
N THR A 78 26.94 7.87 10.00
CA THR A 78 26.77 8.01 11.45
C THR A 78 27.32 6.74 12.07
N ASP A 79 28.55 6.82 12.56
CA ASP A 79 29.04 5.95 13.63
C ASP A 79 28.08 6.16 14.81
N ASP A 80 27.22 5.20 15.10
CA ASP A 80 26.65 5.10 16.43
C ASP A 80 26.44 3.63 16.80
N SER A 81 26.88 3.32 18.01
CA SER A 81 27.15 1.98 18.54
C SER A 81 25.90 1.10 18.55
N PHE A 82 25.94 -0.04 17.83
CA PHE A 82 24.92 -1.08 17.95
C PHE A 82 25.24 -1.98 19.16
N ASP A 83 24.53 -1.76 20.26
CA ASP A 83 24.55 -2.58 21.48
C ASP A 83 23.48 -3.69 21.38
N PRO A 84 23.86 -4.98 21.29
CA PRO A 84 22.93 -6.09 21.07
C PRO A 84 22.08 -6.48 22.30
N GLN A 85 22.09 -5.71 23.40
CA GLN A 85 21.31 -6.02 24.59
C GLN A 85 19.86 -5.53 24.58
N ARG A 86 19.43 -4.69 23.63
CA ARG A 86 18.06 -4.15 23.61
C ARG A 86 16.98 -5.14 23.13
N ASP A 87 17.35 -6.24 22.47
CA ASP A 87 16.40 -7.15 21.81
C ASP A 87 15.88 -8.32 22.68
N LEU A 88 16.32 -8.47 23.94
CA LEU A 88 15.85 -9.57 24.80
C LEU A 88 14.58 -9.25 25.61
N ASN A 89 14.20 -7.98 25.75
CA ASN A 89 13.09 -7.57 26.63
C ASN A 89 11.72 -7.46 25.92
N PHE A 90 11.62 -7.80 24.64
CA PHE A 90 10.38 -7.72 23.86
C PHE A 90 9.71 -9.08 23.57
N LEU A 91 10.16 -10.16 24.19
CA LEU A 91 9.60 -11.50 23.99
C LEU A 91 8.45 -11.87 24.95
N ASP A 92 8.24 -11.12 26.04
CA ASP A 92 7.30 -11.54 27.11
C ASP A 92 5.88 -10.95 27.04
N CYS A 93 5.55 -10.12 26.03
CA CYS A 93 4.23 -9.49 25.96
C CYS A 93 3.21 -10.20 25.05
N LEU A 94 3.43 -11.47 24.67
CA LEU A 94 2.53 -12.19 23.75
C LEU A 94 1.68 -13.31 24.39
N HIS A 95 1.60 -13.40 25.72
CA HIS A 95 0.69 -14.35 26.38
C HIS A 95 -0.17 -13.65 27.44
N TYR A 96 -1.27 -13.04 27.00
CA TYR A 96 -2.50 -12.85 27.79
C TYR A 96 -3.72 -12.96 26.87
#